data_AF-A0A928WBQ6-F1
#
_entry.id   AF-A0A928WBQ6-F1
#
_cell.length_a   1.000
_cell.length_b   1.000
_cell.length_c   1.000
_cell.angle_alpha   90.00
_cell.angle_beta   90.00
_cell.angle_gamma   90.00
#
_symmetry.space_group_name_H-M   'P 1'
#
loop_
_entity.id
_entity.type
_entity.pdbx_description
1 polymer ?
#
loop_
_entity_poly.entity_id
_entity_poly.type
_entity_poly.pdbx_seq_one_letter_code
_entity_poly.pdbx_strand_id
1 'polypeptide(L)'
;MEIEQNEIDTIPALKAEKQKNNVDVLVTIETDKGQVDVIFENKMWSTVHGDQLKRYRQKFNRAIKFIYLKLGYIHDREREEVTKAGYSIINAEDLYRFLHGFDEVHQFIQEFNEYLDDWFVTPQRMMDKKFEQNKIEELKDASFQQFVMGKVSIELLKNGFDKEDILFKVGSNNDGSPWTQLNFSFLDKVYGEYGETLFFRIDRRSGRYYLRVNLYSRLGKDDWPLKRERLFRLREVAKLISVDSNLKYGNVHDRARYETEVLILFFNDTNEIKKVVSESSIIANQLRDAHQNLLV
;
A
#
# COMPACT_ATOMS: atom_id res chain seq x y z
N MET A 1 -15.03 20.54 22.42
CA MET A 1 -14.02 21.13 23.32
C MET A 1 -12.83 21.46 22.45
N GLU A 2 -12.85 22.67 21.89
CA GLU A 2 -11.77 23.20 21.04
C GLU A 2 -10.57 23.46 21.95
N ILE A 3 -9.44 22.81 21.66
CA ILE A 3 -8.19 23.11 22.32
C ILE A 3 -7.55 24.22 21.48
N GLU A 4 -7.63 25.45 22.01
CA GLU A 4 -6.88 26.60 21.50
C GLU A 4 -5.41 26.22 21.29
N GLN A 5 -4.84 26.68 20.17
CA GLN A 5 -3.40 26.71 19.94
C GLN A 5 -2.75 27.53 21.07
N ASN A 6 -2.44 26.87 22.18
CA ASN A 6 -1.76 27.48 23.30
C ASN A 6 -0.29 27.67 22.92
N GLU A 7 0.14 28.92 22.84
CA GLU A 7 1.54 29.33 22.87
C GLU A 7 2.20 28.70 24.11
N ILE A 8 3.22 27.87 23.87
CA ILE A 8 4.08 27.31 24.91
C ILE A 8 5.26 28.28 25.03
N ASP A 9 5.23 29.17 26.02
CA ASP A 9 6.17 30.28 26.13
C ASP A 9 7.58 29.88 26.62
N THR A 10 7.73 28.75 27.31
CA THR A 10 9.05 28.19 27.67
C THR A 10 9.04 26.67 27.71
N ILE A 11 10.09 26.03 27.15
CA ILE A 11 10.34 24.58 27.24
C ILE A 11 11.52 24.35 28.20
N PRO A 12 11.26 24.23 29.51
CA PRO A 12 12.31 24.03 30.52
C PRO A 12 13.05 22.69 30.38
N ALA A 13 12.37 21.62 29.95
CA ALA A 13 12.99 20.32 29.77
C ALA A 13 12.28 19.48 28.70
N LEU A 14 13.09 18.74 27.91
CA LEU A 14 12.63 17.78 26.92
C LEU A 14 13.29 16.42 27.19
N LYS A 15 12.47 15.37 27.28
CA LYS A 15 12.93 13.99 27.41
C LYS A 15 12.41 13.14 26.26
N ALA A 16 13.32 12.53 25.51
CA ALA A 16 12.97 11.56 24.46
C ALA A 16 13.31 10.14 24.92
N GLU A 17 12.32 9.25 24.90
CA GLU A 17 12.44 7.85 25.31
C GLU A 17 12.07 6.93 24.14
N LYS A 18 12.96 5.98 23.80
CA LYS A 18 12.72 5.00 22.73
C LYS A 18 12.01 3.76 23.27
N GLN A 19 11.10 3.19 22.48
CA GLN A 19 10.42 1.90 22.76
C GLN A 19 9.69 1.84 24.11
N LYS A 20 9.41 3.00 24.73
CA LYS A 20 8.67 3.05 25.99
C LYS A 20 7.22 2.75 25.70
N ASN A 21 6.60 1.86 26.48
CA ASN A 21 5.17 1.55 26.35
C ASN A 21 4.75 1.03 24.96
N ASN A 22 5.70 0.45 24.20
CA ASN A 22 5.55 -0.05 22.83
C ASN A 22 5.33 1.02 21.75
N VAL A 23 5.62 2.31 22.02
CA VAL A 23 5.71 3.33 20.96
C VAL A 23 7.17 3.56 20.60
N ASP A 24 7.44 3.91 19.34
CA ASP A 24 8.81 4.01 18.84
C ASP A 24 9.59 5.12 19.54
N VAL A 25 9.00 6.31 19.63
CA VAL A 25 9.53 7.42 20.42
C VAL A 25 8.41 8.12 21.18
N LEU A 26 8.62 8.28 22.48
CA LEU A 26 7.83 9.15 23.34
C LEU A 26 8.67 10.37 23.69
N VAL A 27 8.18 11.56 23.35
CA VAL A 27 8.77 12.82 23.80
C VAL A 27 7.88 13.42 24.87
N THR A 28 8.40 13.57 26.08
CA THR A 28 7.72 14.27 27.17
C THR A 28 8.34 15.66 27.27
N ILE A 29 7.47 16.68 27.24
CA ILE A 29 7.83 18.09 27.31
C ILE A 29 7.30 18.60 28.64
N GLU A 30 8.19 19.14 29.47
CA GLU A 30 7.78 19.88 30.65
C GLU A 30 7.43 21.31 30.23
N THR A 31 6.26 21.78 30.64
CA THR A 31 5.75 23.13 30.40
C THR A 31 5.40 23.76 31.74
N ASP A 32 5.22 25.07 31.74
CA ASP A 32 4.63 25.82 32.86
C ASP A 32 3.26 25.27 33.30
N LYS A 33 2.50 24.70 32.36
CA LYS A 33 1.16 24.10 32.56
C LYS A 33 1.20 22.60 32.91
N GLY A 34 2.38 22.00 33.05
CA GLY A 34 2.57 20.58 33.38
C GLY A 34 3.28 19.78 32.29
N GLN A 35 3.14 18.45 32.32
CA GLN A 35 3.79 17.56 31.35
C GLN A 35 2.86 17.19 30.20
N VAL A 36 3.33 17.37 28.98
CA VAL A 36 2.63 16.94 27.76
C VAL A 36 3.46 15.94 26.97
N ASP A 37 2.79 15.04 26.26
CA ASP A 37 3.45 14.04 25.42
C ASP A 37 3.29 14.33 23.93
N VAL A 38 4.33 13.99 23.17
CA VAL A 38 4.30 13.81 21.72
C VAL A 38 4.70 12.38 21.41
N ILE A 39 3.85 11.67 20.68
CA ILE A 39 4.04 10.26 20.33
C ILE A 39 4.47 10.16 18.88
N PHE A 40 5.55 9.45 18.61
CA PHE A 40 5.99 9.10 17.27
C PHE A 40 5.85 7.60 17.04
N GLU A 41 5.22 7.25 15.92
CA GLU A 41 5.29 5.93 15.30
C GLU A 41 6.16 6.05 14.04
N ASN A 42 7.25 5.29 13.98
CA ASN A 42 8.28 5.41 12.96
C ASN A 42 8.27 4.18 12.05
N LYS A 43 8.00 4.37 10.76
CA LYS A 43 8.08 3.29 9.76
C LYS A 43 9.10 3.64 8.68
N MET A 44 10.03 2.73 8.41
CA MET A 44 10.92 2.90 7.25
C MET A 44 10.21 2.43 5.98
N TRP A 45 9.82 1.16 5.91
CA TRP A 45 9.27 0.55 4.69
C TRP A 45 7.88 -0.08 4.88
N SER A 46 7.59 -0.55 6.10
CA SER A 46 6.33 -1.22 6.41
C SER A 46 5.16 -0.24 6.53
N THR A 47 3.94 -0.78 6.44
CA THR A 47 2.71 -0.07 6.79
C THR A 47 2.30 -0.38 8.22
N VAL A 48 1.36 0.40 8.75
CA VAL A 48 0.66 0.03 10.00
C VAL A 48 -0.29 -1.13 9.71
N HIS A 49 -0.44 -2.04 10.67
CA HIS A 49 -1.46 -3.08 10.62
C HIS A 49 -2.38 -3.04 11.85
N GLY A 50 -3.67 -3.24 11.61
CA GLY A 50 -4.71 -3.34 12.63
C GLY A 50 -4.97 -2.03 13.38
N ASP A 51 -5.51 -2.15 14.60
CA ASP A 51 -5.88 -0.99 15.43
C ASP A 51 -4.70 -0.37 16.21
N GLN A 52 -3.46 -0.57 15.77
CA GLN A 52 -2.25 -0.11 16.50
C GLN A 52 -2.31 1.38 16.84
N LEU A 53 -2.57 2.24 15.85
CA LEU A 53 -2.64 3.69 16.03
C LEU A 53 -3.76 4.12 16.98
N LYS A 54 -4.93 3.46 16.88
CA LYS A 54 -6.08 3.71 17.76
C LYS A 54 -5.77 3.34 19.21
N ARG A 55 -5.08 2.22 19.44
CA ARG A 55 -4.68 1.80 20.80
C ARG A 55 -3.75 2.80 21.46
N TYR A 56 -2.79 3.36 20.72
CA TYR A 56 -1.91 4.40 21.27
C TYR A 56 -2.67 5.68 21.60
N ARG A 57 -3.61 6.10 20.74
CA ARG A 57 -4.50 7.23 21.02
C ARG A 57 -5.29 7.06 22.32
N GLN A 58 -5.79 5.85 22.58
CA GLN A 58 -6.50 5.54 23.83
C GLN A 58 -5.56 5.47 25.04
N LYS A 59 -4.33 4.98 24.85
CA LYS A 59 -3.35 4.77 25.92
C LYS A 59 -2.71 6.07 26.41
N PHE A 60 -2.45 7.03 25.53
CA PHE A 60 -1.73 8.26 25.84
C PHE A 60 -2.68 9.47 25.87
N ASN A 61 -3.47 9.58 26.93
CA ASN A 61 -4.47 10.65 27.10
C ASN A 61 -3.86 12.05 27.28
N ARG A 62 -2.60 12.15 27.75
CA ARG A 62 -1.84 13.40 27.89
C ARG A 62 -1.09 13.82 26.61
N ALA A 63 -1.20 13.03 25.54
CA ALA A 63 -0.52 13.35 24.29
C ALA A 63 -1.25 14.46 23.54
N ILE A 64 -0.54 15.56 23.30
CA ILE A 64 -1.04 16.70 22.52
C ILE A 64 -0.87 16.47 21.02
N LYS A 65 0.04 15.56 20.63
CA LYS A 65 0.33 15.27 19.23
C LYS A 65 0.71 13.81 19.03
N PHE A 66 0.22 13.26 17.92
CA PHE A 66 0.56 11.94 17.41
C PHE A 66 1.14 12.11 16.02
N ILE A 67 2.34 11.59 15.80
CA ILE A 67 3.13 11.75 14.58
C ILE A 67 3.40 10.37 14.00
N TYR A 68 3.09 10.21 12.72
CA TYR A 68 3.47 9.06 11.92
C TYR A 68 4.62 9.49 11.02
N LEU A 69 5.84 9.11 11.39
CA LEU A 69 7.04 9.37 10.61
C LEU A 69 7.26 8.18 9.67
N LYS A 70 7.14 8.41 8.36
CA LYS A 70 7.41 7.35 7.38
C LYS A 70 8.34 7.80 6.26
N LEU A 71 9.46 7.08 6.11
CA LEU A 71 10.46 7.43 5.09
C LEU A 71 10.12 6.84 3.72
N GLY A 72 9.67 5.59 3.68
CA GLY A 72 9.22 4.94 2.44
C GLY A 72 7.93 5.55 1.89
N TYR A 73 7.55 5.12 0.69
CA TYR A 73 6.35 5.64 0.03
C TYR A 73 5.08 5.40 0.87
N ILE A 74 4.24 6.44 0.94
CA ILE A 74 2.95 6.43 1.65
C ILE A 74 1.84 6.48 0.60
N HIS A 75 1.20 5.34 0.34
CA HIS A 75 0.08 5.28 -0.59
C HIS A 75 -1.18 5.96 0.00
N ASP A 76 -2.11 6.38 -0.87
CA ASP A 76 -3.27 7.20 -0.47
C ASP A 76 -4.11 6.58 0.64
N ARG A 77 -4.37 5.26 0.55
CA ARG A 77 -5.11 4.55 1.60
C ARG A 77 -4.42 4.59 2.96
N GLU A 78 -3.10 4.40 3.02
CA GLU A 78 -2.36 4.48 4.28
C GLU A 78 -2.41 5.89 4.85
N ARG A 79 -2.22 6.91 3.99
CA ARG A 79 -2.33 8.32 4.38
C ARG A 79 -3.67 8.60 5.05
N GLU A 80 -4.74 8.07 4.50
CA GLU A 80 -6.08 8.23 5.07
C GLU A 80 -6.30 7.45 6.36
N GLU A 81 -5.85 6.20 6.44
CA GLU A 81 -5.96 5.38 7.65
C GLU A 81 -5.23 6.06 8.83
N VAL A 82 -4.03 6.58 8.58
CA VAL A 82 -3.22 7.33 9.54
C VAL A 82 -3.91 8.64 9.94
N THR A 83 -4.43 9.39 8.97
CA THR A 83 -5.13 10.66 9.22
C THR A 83 -6.44 10.45 10.00
N LYS A 84 -7.23 9.42 9.64
CA LYS A 84 -8.46 9.01 10.36
C LYS A 84 -8.17 8.57 11.80
N ALA A 85 -6.99 8.00 12.06
CA ALA A 85 -6.53 7.70 13.42
C ALA A 85 -6.05 8.96 14.18
N GLY A 86 -6.07 10.14 13.55
CA GLY A 86 -5.69 11.41 14.14
C GLY A 86 -4.19 11.68 14.15
N TYR A 87 -3.38 10.99 13.34
CA TYR A 87 -1.94 11.22 13.30
C TYR A 87 -1.61 12.28 12.25
N SER A 88 -0.66 13.16 12.56
CA SER A 88 0.01 13.96 11.54
C SER A 88 1.09 13.12 10.87
N ILE A 89 1.25 13.28 9.57
CA ILE A 89 2.24 12.54 8.80
C ILE A 89 3.46 13.43 8.59
N ILE A 90 4.64 12.88 8.85
CA ILE A 90 5.92 13.43 8.41
C ILE A 90 6.51 12.39 7.46
N ASN A 91 6.65 12.74 6.18
CA ASN A 91 7.27 11.85 5.20
C ASN A 91 8.79 12.12 5.08
N ALA A 92 9.49 11.39 4.21
CA ALA A 92 10.91 11.63 3.95
C ALA A 92 11.23 13.05 3.46
N GLU A 93 10.38 13.61 2.59
CA GLU A 93 10.53 14.97 2.04
C GLU A 93 10.37 16.04 3.13
N ASP A 94 9.43 15.85 4.05
CA ASP A 94 9.22 16.74 5.20
C ASP A 94 10.42 16.70 6.15
N LEU A 95 10.92 15.51 6.46
CA LEU A 95 12.09 15.34 7.33
C LEU A 95 13.35 15.91 6.69
N TYR A 96 13.58 15.63 5.41
CA TYR A 96 14.71 16.16 4.65
C TYR A 96 14.70 17.68 4.66
N ARG A 97 13.58 18.32 4.31
CA ARG A 97 13.46 19.79 4.31
C ARG A 97 13.68 20.38 5.69
N PHE A 98 13.17 19.74 6.74
CA PHE A 98 13.36 20.19 8.11
C PHE A 98 14.84 20.15 8.51
N LEU A 99 15.49 19.01 8.30
CA LEU A 99 16.88 18.82 8.70
C LEU A 99 17.85 19.63 7.85
N HIS A 100 17.54 19.89 6.57
CA HIS A 100 18.40 20.66 5.67
C HIS A 100 18.70 22.08 6.21
N GLY A 101 17.75 22.66 6.96
CA GLY A 101 17.97 23.92 7.68
C GLY A 101 19.01 23.87 8.80
N PHE A 102 19.52 22.68 9.12
CA PHE A 102 20.50 22.43 10.19
C PHE A 102 21.77 21.72 9.68
N ASP A 103 21.99 21.64 8.36
CA ASP A 103 23.15 20.94 7.78
C ASP A 103 24.48 21.44 8.35
N GLU A 104 24.59 22.76 8.56
CA GLU A 104 25.79 23.39 9.09
C GLU A 104 25.98 23.23 10.61
N VAL A 105 24.95 22.73 11.32
CA VAL A 105 25.01 22.58 12.78
C VAL A 105 25.93 21.43 13.18
N HIS A 106 25.88 20.32 12.44
CA HIS A 106 26.66 19.13 12.77
C HIS A 106 26.81 18.18 11.57
N GLN A 107 28.01 17.65 11.32
CA GLN A 107 28.31 16.75 10.20
C GLN A 107 27.35 15.55 10.09
N PHE A 108 26.98 14.95 11.22
CA PHE A 108 25.97 13.88 11.26
C PHE A 108 24.63 14.27 10.63
N ILE A 109 24.16 15.51 10.79
CA ILE A 109 22.89 15.96 10.20
C ILE A 109 23.04 16.02 8.68
N GLN A 110 24.15 16.58 8.20
CA GLN A 110 24.49 16.62 6.78
C GLN A 110 24.50 15.21 6.17
N GLU A 111 25.28 14.28 6.74
CA GLU A 111 25.38 12.90 6.26
C GLU A 111 24.01 12.18 6.28
N PHE A 112 23.19 12.46 7.29
CA PHE A 112 21.86 11.88 7.37
C PHE A 112 20.90 12.47 6.32
N ASN A 113 21.02 13.76 5.97
CA ASN A 113 20.25 14.36 4.89
C ASN A 113 20.65 13.84 3.51
N GLU A 114 21.94 13.66 3.27
CA GLU A 114 22.45 13.00 2.05
C GLU A 114 21.84 11.58 1.94
N TYR A 115 21.85 10.83 3.04
CA TYR A 115 21.18 9.52 3.10
C TYR A 115 19.66 9.60 2.81
N LEU A 116 18.95 10.57 3.38
CA LEU A 116 17.51 10.74 3.12
C LEU A 116 17.23 11.04 1.65
N ASP A 117 18.04 11.89 1.03
CA ASP A 117 17.85 12.25 -0.38
C ASP A 117 18.08 11.07 -1.31
N ASP A 118 19.23 10.40 -1.15
CA ASP A 118 19.65 9.28 -1.99
C ASP A 118 18.68 8.09 -1.92
N TRP A 119 18.21 7.75 -0.71
CA TRP A 119 17.45 6.52 -0.49
C TRP A 119 15.93 6.70 -0.53
N PHE A 120 15.43 7.91 -0.28
CA PHE A 120 13.98 8.12 -0.15
C PHE A 120 13.47 9.27 -1.02
N VAL A 121 13.99 10.48 -0.85
CA VAL A 121 13.39 11.68 -1.45
C VAL A 121 13.54 11.69 -2.97
N THR A 122 14.77 11.63 -3.48
CA THR A 122 15.02 11.61 -4.92
C THR A 122 14.37 10.39 -5.60
N PRO A 123 14.48 9.16 -5.08
CA PRO A 123 13.76 8.02 -5.63
C PRO A 123 12.24 8.22 -5.73
N GLN A 124 11.61 8.82 -4.72
CA GLN A 124 10.17 9.11 -4.71
C GLN A 124 9.78 10.20 -5.72
N ARG A 125 10.52 11.31 -5.79
CA ARG A 125 10.31 12.37 -6.78
C ARG A 125 10.41 11.85 -8.22
N MET A 126 11.22 10.82 -8.44
CA MET A 126 11.44 10.23 -9.76
C MET A 126 10.37 9.21 -10.17
N MET A 127 9.40 8.86 -9.32
CA MET A 127 8.41 7.81 -9.61
C MET A 127 7.52 8.15 -10.80
N ASP A 128 6.96 9.36 -10.89
CA ASP A 128 6.15 9.76 -12.04
C ASP A 128 6.99 9.68 -13.33
N LYS A 129 8.23 10.20 -13.32
CA LYS A 129 9.12 10.10 -14.48
C LYS A 129 9.41 8.65 -14.88
N LYS A 130 9.68 7.76 -13.92
CA LYS A 130 9.90 6.32 -14.17
C LYS A 130 8.66 5.65 -14.78
N PHE A 131 7.47 6.04 -14.31
CA PHE A 131 6.20 5.58 -14.86
C PHE A 131 5.95 6.07 -16.28
N GLU A 132 6.20 7.36 -16.53
CA GLU A 132 6.13 7.98 -17.86
C GLU A 132 7.09 7.32 -18.87
N GLN A 133 8.28 6.92 -18.41
CA GLN A 133 9.32 6.31 -19.23
C GLN A 133 9.22 4.79 -19.34
N ASN A 134 8.13 4.17 -18.85
CA ASN A 134 7.94 2.72 -18.85
C ASN A 134 9.13 1.94 -18.25
N LYS A 135 9.68 2.41 -17.11
CA LYS A 135 10.83 1.81 -16.43
C LYS A 135 10.46 0.53 -15.68
N ILE A 136 10.25 -0.56 -16.42
CA ILE A 136 9.79 -1.87 -15.89
C ILE A 136 10.77 -2.44 -14.85
N GLU A 137 12.07 -2.22 -15.03
CA GLU A 137 13.12 -2.68 -14.12
C GLU A 137 12.99 -2.10 -12.70
N GLU A 138 12.31 -0.97 -12.55
CA GLU A 138 12.07 -0.30 -11.27
C GLU A 138 10.98 -1.00 -10.44
N LEU A 139 10.20 -1.92 -11.02
CA LEU A 139 9.23 -2.75 -10.27
C LEU A 139 9.89 -3.73 -9.30
N LYS A 140 11.23 -3.81 -9.28
CA LYS A 140 11.99 -4.46 -8.20
C LYS A 140 11.83 -3.74 -6.86
N ASP A 141 11.55 -2.45 -6.90
CA ASP A 141 11.41 -1.61 -5.72
C ASP A 141 9.96 -1.65 -5.20
N ALA A 142 9.83 -1.81 -3.88
CA ALA A 142 8.54 -1.92 -3.22
C ALA A 142 7.73 -0.62 -3.34
N SER A 143 8.40 0.53 -3.30
CA SER A 143 7.74 1.83 -3.36
C SER A 143 7.21 2.11 -4.76
N PHE A 144 7.97 1.74 -5.81
CA PHE A 144 7.50 1.87 -7.18
C PHE A 144 6.34 0.92 -7.50
N GLN A 145 6.34 -0.32 -6.98
CA GLN A 145 5.15 -1.20 -7.10
C GLN A 145 3.90 -0.58 -6.44
N GLN A 146 4.06 -0.01 -5.25
CA GLN A 146 2.98 0.67 -4.53
C GLN A 146 2.45 1.87 -5.30
N PHE A 147 3.35 2.67 -5.87
CA PHE A 147 3.00 3.80 -6.72
C PHE A 147 2.19 3.35 -7.95
N VAL A 148 2.66 2.33 -8.68
CA VAL A 148 1.95 1.81 -9.87
C VAL A 148 0.57 1.27 -9.49
N MET A 149 0.47 0.52 -8.39
CA MET A 149 -0.82 0.02 -7.91
C MET A 149 -1.73 1.13 -7.39
N GLY A 150 -1.17 2.22 -6.86
CA GLY A 150 -1.90 3.44 -6.53
C GLY A 150 -2.56 4.05 -7.78
N LYS A 151 -1.84 4.11 -8.91
CA LYS A 151 -2.42 4.54 -10.19
C LYS A 151 -3.54 3.59 -10.66
N VAL A 152 -3.40 2.27 -10.50
CA VAL A 152 -4.50 1.30 -10.74
C VAL A 152 -5.71 1.64 -9.86
N SER A 153 -5.51 1.86 -8.56
CA SER A 153 -6.59 2.21 -7.63
C SER A 153 -7.32 3.49 -8.05
N ILE A 154 -6.59 4.51 -8.52
CA ILE A 154 -7.18 5.76 -9.03
C ILE A 154 -8.06 5.47 -10.25
N GLU A 155 -7.59 4.63 -11.18
CA GLU A 155 -8.39 4.25 -12.36
C GLU A 155 -9.64 3.46 -11.98
N LEU A 156 -9.58 2.57 -10.99
CA LEU A 156 -10.78 1.89 -10.49
C LEU A 156 -11.80 2.88 -9.91
N LEU A 157 -11.36 3.80 -9.04
CA LEU A 157 -12.23 4.80 -8.40
C LEU A 157 -12.91 5.71 -9.44
N LYS A 158 -12.18 6.15 -10.47
CA LYS A 158 -12.74 6.95 -11.57
C LYS A 158 -13.82 6.21 -12.37
N ASN A 159 -13.79 4.89 -12.38
CA ASN A 159 -14.66 4.03 -13.18
C ASN A 159 -15.71 3.28 -12.32
N GLY A 160 -16.12 3.87 -11.20
CA GLY A 160 -17.30 3.43 -10.44
C GLY A 160 -17.04 2.32 -9.42
N PHE A 161 -15.79 2.12 -8.99
CA PHE A 161 -15.53 1.32 -7.79
C PHE A 161 -15.66 2.20 -6.55
N ASP A 162 -16.35 1.67 -5.54
CA ASP A 162 -16.37 2.29 -4.22
C ASP A 162 -15.05 2.03 -3.51
N LYS A 163 -14.67 3.00 -2.68
CA LYS A 163 -13.38 2.99 -1.99
C LYS A 163 -13.30 1.90 -0.92
N GLU A 164 -14.43 1.63 -0.30
CA GLU A 164 -14.65 0.60 0.70
C GLU A 164 -14.46 -0.80 0.10
N ASP A 165 -14.75 -0.96 -1.20
CA ASP A 165 -14.65 -2.22 -1.94
C ASP A 165 -13.26 -2.51 -2.51
N ILE A 166 -12.35 -1.54 -2.41
CA ILE A 166 -10.96 -1.71 -2.79
C ILE A 166 -10.15 -1.98 -1.52
N LEU A 167 -9.21 -2.93 -1.54
CA LEU A 167 -8.30 -3.18 -0.40
C LEU A 167 -6.85 -3.25 -0.86
N PHE A 168 -6.03 -2.31 -0.39
CA PHE A 168 -4.60 -2.25 -0.67
C PHE A 168 -3.81 -3.10 0.34
N LYS A 169 -2.90 -3.93 -0.15
CA LYS A 169 -2.02 -4.77 0.68
C LYS A 169 -0.60 -4.76 0.12
N VAL A 170 0.38 -4.81 1.03
CA VAL A 170 1.80 -4.88 0.70
C VAL A 170 2.46 -5.96 1.52
N GLY A 171 3.55 -6.52 1.01
CA GLY A 171 4.38 -7.46 1.75
C GLY A 171 5.57 -7.95 0.95
N SER A 172 6.17 -9.03 1.42
CA SER A 172 7.31 -9.69 0.77
C SER A 172 7.02 -11.16 0.53
N ASN A 173 7.56 -11.69 -0.56
CA ASN A 173 7.62 -13.11 -0.86
C ASN A 173 8.67 -13.79 0.03
N ASN A 174 8.70 -15.13 0.04
CA ASN A 174 9.68 -15.90 0.82
C ASN A 174 11.14 -15.65 0.40
N ASP A 175 11.37 -15.19 -0.84
CA ASP A 175 12.69 -14.80 -1.35
C ASP A 175 13.05 -13.33 -1.05
N GLY A 176 12.21 -12.63 -0.27
CA GLY A 176 12.39 -11.23 0.08
C GLY A 176 11.90 -10.23 -0.98
N SER A 177 11.52 -10.70 -2.17
CA SER A 177 11.00 -9.79 -3.21
C SER A 177 9.67 -9.14 -2.79
N PRO A 178 9.47 -7.84 -3.05
CA PRO A 178 8.24 -7.18 -2.64
C PRO A 178 7.08 -7.58 -3.55
N TRP A 179 5.89 -7.60 -2.97
CA TRP A 179 4.64 -7.65 -3.71
C TRP A 179 3.68 -6.57 -3.23
N THR A 180 2.90 -6.06 -4.17
CA THR A 180 1.80 -5.12 -3.94
C THR A 180 0.53 -5.68 -4.54
N GLN A 181 -0.55 -5.65 -3.76
CA GLN A 181 -1.85 -6.23 -4.09
C GLN A 181 -2.97 -5.22 -3.90
N LEU A 182 -3.95 -5.25 -4.81
CA LEU A 182 -5.16 -4.45 -4.76
C LEU A 182 -6.38 -5.34 -4.99
N ASN A 183 -7.13 -5.61 -3.94
CA ASN A 183 -8.40 -6.31 -4.07
C ASN A 183 -9.45 -5.36 -4.64
N PHE A 184 -10.35 -5.89 -5.48
CA PHE A 184 -11.39 -5.10 -6.13
C PHE A 184 -12.75 -5.83 -6.21
N SER A 185 -12.83 -7.08 -5.73
CA SER A 185 -14.11 -7.78 -5.63
C SER A 185 -14.06 -8.82 -4.53
N PHE A 186 -15.14 -8.87 -3.73
CA PHE A 186 -15.28 -9.76 -2.59
C PHE A 186 -16.65 -10.42 -2.64
N LEU A 187 -16.69 -11.70 -2.28
CA LEU A 187 -17.92 -12.45 -2.04
C LEU A 187 -17.79 -13.20 -0.74
N ASP A 188 -18.75 -13.02 0.16
CA ASP A 188 -18.79 -13.77 1.41
C ASP A 188 -19.52 -15.10 1.23
N LYS A 189 -19.12 -16.11 2.01
CA LYS A 189 -19.85 -17.39 2.14
C LYS A 189 -20.10 -18.15 0.83
N VAL A 190 -19.19 -18.04 -0.13
CA VAL A 190 -19.24 -18.81 -1.40
C VAL A 190 -19.08 -20.31 -1.15
N TYR A 191 -18.27 -20.67 -0.14
CA TYR A 191 -17.93 -22.05 0.19
C TYR A 191 -18.28 -22.34 1.65
N GLY A 192 -19.57 -22.31 1.96
CA GLY A 192 -20.05 -22.37 3.34
C GLY A 192 -19.70 -21.10 4.11
N GLU A 193 -18.71 -21.16 4.99
CA GLU A 193 -18.25 -20.00 5.77
C GLU A 193 -17.14 -19.20 5.09
N TYR A 194 -16.54 -19.73 4.01
CA TYR A 194 -15.41 -19.10 3.33
C TYR A 194 -15.84 -18.25 2.14
N GLY A 195 -15.21 -17.07 2.02
CA GLY A 195 -15.41 -16.15 0.90
C GLY A 195 -14.39 -16.31 -0.23
N GLU A 196 -14.63 -15.53 -1.28
CA GLU A 196 -13.76 -15.34 -2.44
C GLU A 196 -13.32 -13.90 -2.60
N THR A 197 -12.15 -13.72 -3.20
CA THR A 197 -11.62 -12.39 -3.50
C THR A 197 -10.92 -12.39 -4.84
N LEU A 198 -11.22 -11.39 -5.66
CA LEU A 198 -10.41 -11.02 -6.81
C LEU A 198 -9.49 -9.85 -6.46
N PHE A 199 -8.25 -9.95 -6.92
CA PHE A 199 -7.27 -8.89 -6.73
C PHE A 199 -6.26 -8.81 -7.85
N PHE A 200 -5.77 -7.60 -8.09
CA PHE A 200 -4.54 -7.35 -8.83
C PHE A 200 -3.33 -7.57 -7.93
N ARG A 201 -2.24 -8.09 -8.50
CA ARG A 201 -0.94 -8.13 -7.83
C ARG A 201 0.20 -7.96 -8.83
N ILE A 202 1.20 -7.19 -8.43
CA ILE A 202 2.48 -7.13 -9.15
C ILE A 202 3.41 -8.18 -8.55
N ASP A 203 4.02 -9.00 -9.41
CA ASP A 203 4.98 -10.03 -9.01
C ASP A 203 6.08 -10.20 -10.08
N ARG A 204 7.04 -11.08 -9.80
CA ARG A 204 8.16 -11.40 -10.68
C ARG A 204 8.24 -12.91 -10.93
N ARG A 205 8.30 -13.32 -12.20
CA ARG A 205 8.62 -14.72 -12.57
C ARG A 205 9.55 -14.76 -13.77
N SER A 206 10.51 -15.68 -13.73
CA SER A 206 11.48 -15.88 -14.83
C SER A 206 12.15 -14.58 -15.27
N GLY A 207 12.56 -13.76 -14.30
CA GLY A 207 13.24 -12.48 -14.55
C GLY A 207 12.35 -11.32 -14.99
N ARG A 208 11.05 -11.54 -15.25
CA ARG A 208 10.12 -10.53 -15.76
C ARG A 208 9.06 -10.14 -14.72
N TYR A 209 8.67 -8.87 -14.73
CA TYR A 209 7.58 -8.35 -13.92
C TYR A 209 6.24 -8.49 -14.65
N TYR A 210 5.18 -8.69 -13.90
CA TYR A 210 3.84 -8.83 -14.44
C TYR A 210 2.77 -8.36 -13.46
N LEU A 211 1.67 -7.86 -14.01
CA LEU A 211 0.41 -7.70 -13.29
C LEU A 211 -0.40 -8.99 -13.48
N ARG A 212 -0.97 -9.52 -12.40
CA ARG A 212 -1.89 -10.66 -12.45
C ARG A 212 -3.19 -10.33 -11.77
N VAL A 213 -4.28 -10.95 -12.24
CA VAL A 213 -5.51 -11.09 -11.47
C VAL A 213 -5.56 -12.49 -10.91
N ASN A 214 -5.83 -12.61 -9.62
CA ASN A 214 -5.96 -13.90 -8.94
C ASN A 214 -7.32 -14.01 -8.28
N LEU A 215 -7.80 -15.25 -8.23
CA LEU A 215 -8.91 -15.69 -7.39
C LEU A 215 -8.34 -16.32 -6.13
N TYR A 216 -8.70 -15.77 -4.97
CA TYR A 216 -8.30 -16.29 -3.68
C TYR A 216 -9.49 -16.75 -2.85
N SER A 217 -9.35 -17.92 -2.23
CA SER A 217 -10.31 -18.49 -1.29
C SER A 217 -9.65 -19.48 -0.34
N ARG A 218 -10.00 -19.42 0.95
CA ARG A 218 -9.48 -20.33 1.99
C ARG A 218 -10.31 -21.60 2.08
N LEU A 219 -10.19 -22.48 1.09
CA LEU A 219 -11.07 -23.65 0.93
C LEU A 219 -10.71 -24.88 1.77
N GLY A 220 -11.73 -25.58 2.27
CA GLY A 220 -11.66 -26.99 2.66
C GLY A 220 -11.50 -27.91 1.44
N LYS A 221 -10.97 -29.14 1.58
CA LYS A 221 -10.66 -30.07 0.45
C LYS A 221 -11.80 -30.23 -0.56
N ASP A 222 -13.02 -30.25 -0.06
CA ASP A 222 -14.22 -30.65 -0.81
C ASP A 222 -14.77 -29.55 -1.74
N ASP A 223 -14.40 -28.28 -1.51
CA ASP A 223 -14.91 -27.13 -2.28
C ASP A 223 -14.15 -26.88 -3.59
N TRP A 224 -13.11 -27.65 -3.87
CA TRP A 224 -12.26 -27.45 -5.05
C TRP A 224 -13.00 -27.57 -6.40
N PRO A 225 -13.92 -28.53 -6.62
CA PRO A 225 -14.68 -28.62 -7.87
C PRO A 225 -15.45 -27.33 -8.18
N LEU A 226 -16.13 -26.75 -7.18
CA LEU A 226 -16.88 -25.50 -7.33
C LEU A 226 -15.95 -24.33 -7.63
N LYS A 227 -14.81 -24.20 -6.93
CA LYS A 227 -13.79 -23.18 -7.26
C LYS A 227 -13.25 -23.32 -8.66
N ARG A 228 -13.00 -24.55 -9.11
CA ARG A 228 -12.49 -24.81 -10.46
C ARG A 228 -13.49 -24.37 -11.54
N GLU A 229 -14.79 -24.62 -11.33
CA GLU A 229 -15.83 -24.15 -12.24
C GLU A 229 -15.89 -22.62 -12.31
N ARG A 230 -15.89 -21.96 -11.15
CA ARG A 230 -15.91 -20.49 -11.06
C ARG A 230 -14.66 -19.86 -11.68
N LEU A 231 -13.48 -20.43 -11.41
CA LEU A 231 -12.21 -20.05 -12.04
C LEU A 231 -12.27 -20.21 -13.57
N PHE A 232 -12.85 -21.31 -14.07
CA PHE A 232 -13.00 -21.52 -15.51
C PHE A 232 -13.85 -20.41 -16.14
N ARG A 233 -14.98 -20.05 -15.52
CA ARG A 233 -15.83 -18.96 -16.01
C ARG A 233 -15.12 -17.62 -16.02
N LEU A 234 -14.37 -17.29 -14.95
CA LEU A 234 -13.56 -16.07 -14.90
C LEU A 234 -12.48 -16.04 -15.99
N ARG A 235 -11.88 -17.19 -16.31
CA ARG A 235 -10.90 -17.31 -17.41
C ARG A 235 -11.54 -17.14 -18.79
N GLU A 236 -12.77 -17.61 -19.00
CA GLU A 236 -13.50 -17.35 -20.25
C GLU A 236 -13.77 -15.85 -20.43
N VAL A 237 -14.18 -15.15 -19.36
CA VAL A 237 -14.33 -13.69 -19.40
C VAL A 237 -12.98 -13.00 -19.66
N ALA A 238 -11.90 -13.45 -19.01
CA ALA A 238 -10.56 -12.93 -19.28
C ALA A 238 -10.10 -13.12 -20.73
N LYS A 239 -10.47 -14.23 -21.38
CA LYS A 239 -10.21 -14.46 -22.81
C LYS A 239 -10.97 -13.46 -23.68
N LEU A 240 -12.23 -13.16 -23.36
CA LEU A 240 -13.01 -12.17 -24.11
C LEU A 240 -12.38 -10.77 -24.00
N ILE A 241 -12.01 -10.35 -22.78
CA ILE A 241 -11.27 -9.08 -22.56
C ILE A 241 -9.97 -9.05 -23.40
N SER A 242 -9.28 -10.18 -23.52
CA SER A 242 -8.04 -10.26 -24.29
C SER A 242 -8.21 -10.08 -25.80
N VAL A 243 -9.39 -10.39 -26.35
CA VAL A 243 -9.68 -10.18 -27.78
C VAL A 243 -9.95 -8.71 -28.07
N ASP A 244 -10.61 -8.01 -27.14
CA ASP A 244 -11.02 -6.62 -27.31
C ASP A 244 -9.94 -5.60 -26.89
N SER A 245 -8.90 -6.04 -26.18
CA SER A 245 -7.83 -5.19 -25.71
C SER A 245 -6.57 -5.28 -26.57
N ASN A 246 -5.82 -4.19 -26.65
CA ASN A 246 -4.51 -4.16 -27.30
C ASN A 246 -3.39 -4.73 -26.39
N LEU A 247 -3.73 -5.52 -25.37
CA LEU A 247 -2.80 -6.10 -24.40
C LEU A 247 -2.45 -7.54 -24.76
N LYS A 248 -1.22 -7.94 -24.45
CA LYS A 248 -0.74 -9.32 -24.62
C LYS A 248 -0.88 -10.11 -23.32
N TYR A 249 -1.74 -11.11 -23.33
CA TYR A 249 -2.00 -11.95 -22.17
C TYR A 249 -0.98 -13.09 -22.09
N GLY A 250 -0.49 -13.36 -20.87
CA GLY A 250 0.40 -14.46 -20.57
C GLY A 250 -0.33 -15.74 -20.16
N ASN A 251 0.38 -16.86 -20.20
CA ASN A 251 -0.14 -18.14 -19.71
C ASN A 251 -0.26 -18.15 -18.18
N VAL A 252 -1.47 -18.46 -17.71
CA VAL A 252 -1.83 -18.67 -16.30
C VAL A 252 -1.35 -20.03 -15.79
N HIS A 253 -1.09 -20.14 -14.49
CA HIS A 253 -0.75 -21.36 -13.79
C HIS A 253 -1.61 -21.56 -12.53
N ASP A 254 -1.93 -22.83 -12.26
CA ASP A 254 -2.65 -23.26 -11.06
C ASP A 254 -1.68 -23.86 -10.03
N ARG A 255 -0.80 -23.02 -9.46
CA ARG A 255 0.25 -23.50 -8.54
C ARG A 255 -0.21 -23.67 -7.09
N ALA A 256 -1.27 -22.99 -6.68
CA ALA A 256 -1.72 -22.99 -5.29
C ALA A 256 -3.24 -23.20 -5.18
N ARG A 257 -3.64 -23.98 -4.17
CA ARG A 257 -5.03 -24.31 -3.91
C ARG A 257 -5.86 -23.10 -3.47
N TYR A 258 -5.24 -22.21 -2.70
CA TYR A 258 -5.90 -21.01 -2.19
C TYR A 258 -5.88 -19.87 -3.20
N GLU A 259 -4.84 -19.76 -4.02
CA GLU A 259 -4.63 -18.65 -4.94
C GLU A 259 -4.39 -19.17 -6.36
N THR A 260 -5.32 -18.87 -7.27
CA THR A 260 -5.28 -19.33 -8.67
C THR A 260 -5.28 -18.14 -9.62
N GLU A 261 -4.43 -18.17 -10.65
CA GLU A 261 -4.27 -17.07 -11.61
C GLU A 261 -5.45 -17.05 -12.60
N VAL A 262 -6.14 -15.91 -12.71
CA VAL A 262 -7.23 -15.67 -13.67
C VAL A 262 -6.67 -15.13 -14.98
N LEU A 263 -5.76 -14.16 -14.92
CA LEU A 263 -5.03 -13.62 -16.08
C LEU A 263 -3.67 -13.06 -15.68
N ILE A 264 -2.81 -12.89 -16.68
CA ILE A 264 -1.44 -12.35 -16.54
C ILE A 264 -1.14 -11.36 -17.65
N LEU A 265 -0.53 -10.24 -17.29
CA LEU A 265 -0.02 -9.21 -18.18
C LEU A 265 1.45 -8.97 -17.84
N PHE A 266 2.36 -9.57 -18.61
CA PHE A 266 3.79 -9.26 -18.48
C PHE A 266 4.05 -7.84 -18.96
N PHE A 267 4.74 -7.04 -18.15
CA PHE A 267 5.16 -5.71 -18.59
C PHE A 267 6.25 -5.85 -19.66
N ASN A 268 6.09 -5.13 -20.78
CA ASN A 268 7.00 -5.09 -21.93
C ASN A 268 6.60 -3.92 -22.85
N ASP A 269 7.20 -3.83 -24.04
CA ASP A 269 6.90 -2.77 -25.02
C ASP A 269 5.46 -2.79 -25.54
N THR A 270 4.76 -3.93 -25.50
CA THR A 270 3.33 -4.01 -25.86
C THR A 270 2.42 -3.69 -24.67
N ASN A 271 2.81 -4.16 -23.50
CA ASN A 271 2.12 -3.99 -22.22
C ASN A 271 2.89 -2.99 -21.35
N GLU A 272 2.98 -1.77 -21.83
CA GLU A 272 3.60 -0.69 -21.05
C GLU A 272 2.85 -0.48 -19.74
N ILE A 273 3.55 -0.05 -18.69
CA ILE A 273 2.97 0.14 -17.36
C ILE A 273 1.72 1.03 -17.44
N LYS A 274 1.81 2.18 -18.13
CA LYS A 274 0.70 3.13 -18.24
C LYS A 274 -0.52 2.53 -18.93
N LYS A 275 -0.29 1.78 -20.00
CA LYS A 275 -1.34 1.11 -20.76
C LYS A 275 -2.02 0.02 -19.94
N VAL A 276 -1.25 -0.78 -19.21
CA VAL A 276 -1.80 -1.78 -18.29
C VAL A 276 -2.63 -1.10 -17.18
N VAL A 277 -2.16 0.04 -16.66
CA VAL A 277 -2.91 0.84 -15.67
C VAL A 277 -4.22 1.38 -16.26
N SER A 278 -4.21 1.97 -17.46
CA SER A 278 -5.42 2.55 -18.06
C SER A 278 -6.50 1.51 -18.38
N GLU A 279 -6.08 0.29 -18.75
CA GLU A 279 -7.00 -0.82 -19.05
C GLU A 279 -7.47 -1.58 -17.80
N SER A 280 -6.88 -1.29 -16.63
CA SER A 280 -7.15 -2.04 -15.41
C SER A 280 -8.60 -1.93 -14.93
N SER A 281 -9.27 -0.80 -15.15
CA SER A 281 -10.67 -0.60 -14.78
C SER A 281 -11.63 -1.43 -15.64
N ILE A 282 -11.35 -1.55 -16.94
CA ILE A 282 -12.12 -2.40 -17.87
C ILE A 282 -11.99 -3.86 -17.43
N ILE A 283 -10.75 -4.31 -17.18
CA ILE A 283 -10.46 -5.66 -16.68
C ILE A 283 -11.20 -5.92 -15.37
N ALA A 284 -11.08 -5.00 -14.41
CA ALA A 284 -11.67 -5.15 -13.09
C ALA A 284 -13.20 -5.18 -13.14
N ASN A 285 -13.84 -4.30 -13.92
CA ASN A 285 -15.29 -4.24 -14.06
C ASN A 285 -15.84 -5.55 -14.64
N GLN A 286 -15.32 -6.00 -15.78
CA GLN A 286 -15.81 -7.23 -16.41
C GLN A 286 -15.60 -8.46 -15.53
N LEU A 287 -14.46 -8.55 -14.83
CA LEU A 287 -14.20 -9.66 -13.91
C LEU A 287 -15.02 -9.55 -12.62
N ARG A 288 -15.25 -8.34 -12.08
CA ARG A 288 -16.12 -8.12 -10.93
C ARG A 288 -17.54 -8.54 -11.27
N ASP A 289 -18.07 -8.10 -12.39
CA ASP A 289 -19.43 -8.42 -12.82
C ASP A 289 -19.58 -9.93 -13.02
N ALA A 290 -18.61 -10.57 -13.67
CA ALA A 290 -18.58 -12.02 -13.77
C ALA A 290 -18.54 -12.67 -12.38
N HIS A 291 -17.62 -12.24 -11.51
CA HIS A 291 -17.45 -12.79 -10.16
C HIS A 291 -18.74 -12.73 -9.35
N GLN A 292 -19.43 -11.59 -9.35
CA GLN A 292 -20.67 -11.35 -8.62
C GLN A 292 -21.88 -12.12 -9.20
N ASN A 293 -21.89 -12.38 -10.51
CA ASN A 293 -22.97 -13.11 -11.19
C ASN A 293 -22.76 -14.62 -11.26
N LEU A 294 -21.60 -15.13 -10.85
CA LEU A 294 -21.43 -16.57 -10.64
C LEU A 294 -22.26 -16.95 -9.41
N LEU A 295 -23.43 -17.53 -9.66
CA LEU A 295 -24.33 -18.05 -8.62
C LEU A 295 -23.57 -18.96 -7.63
N VAL A 296 -24.02 -18.94 -6.38
CA VAL A 296 -23.70 -19.94 -5.36
C VAL A 296 -24.56 -21.17 -5.56
#